data_AF-A0A6N1YEI5-F1
#
_entry.id   AF-A0A6N1YEI5-F1
#
_cell.length_a   1.000
_cell.length_b   1.000
_cell.length_c   1.000
_cell.angle_alpha   90.00
_cell.angle_beta   90.00
_cell.angle_gamma   90.00
#
_symmetry.space_group_name_H-M   'P 1'
#
loop_
_entity.id
_entity.type
_entity.pdbx_description
1 polymer ?
#
loop_
_entity_poly.entity_id
_entity_poly.type
_entity_poly.pdbx_seq_one_letter_code
_entity_poly.pdbx_strand_id
1 'polypeptide(L)'
;MIKYLSIAALSLALSAPVFAEKEFEDHTSMMNHGDGHLMDMTGGMVMGQNTDTLPGGCDRISATKEITVHAGHKYAKKFPGRMFAFDVQEYQFEPCTKLTVHFVNDDNVRHQWMMHGLPKYLYPKGMFHLEVTGPGKVTGTLIFPPGDKTYLVHCDIAQHMEKGMKGQLKIGKGNGDLPSIPGVTAYVIQDNYADEISEESLSDTVVEEFTEMKDKVVGNDSYFSGLTIIGLAIGLILAPLLVRKFSGMSAGEVFIYLVRLVKQAVDIVVKVISWLVNLVKKR
;
A
#
# COMPACT_ATOMS: atom_id res chain seq x y z
N MET A 1 13.46 32.93 37.18
CA MET A 1 13.27 32.73 35.73
C MET A 1 13.94 31.45 35.19
N ILE A 2 15.05 30.97 35.76
CA ILE A 2 15.76 29.76 35.29
C ILE A 2 15.01 28.44 35.56
N LYS A 3 14.11 28.38 36.55
CA LYS A 3 13.37 27.14 36.90
C LYS A 3 12.21 26.78 35.97
N TYR A 4 11.63 27.73 35.24
CA TYR A 4 10.50 27.47 34.32
C TYR A 4 10.95 27.07 32.91
N LEU A 5 12.16 27.49 32.50
CA LEU A 5 12.78 27.08 31.22
C LEU A 5 13.11 25.57 31.18
N SER A 6 13.41 24.97 32.34
CA SER A 6 13.77 23.54 32.41
C SER A 6 12.58 22.60 32.24
N ILE A 7 11.37 23.03 32.63
CA ILE A 7 10.15 22.20 32.55
C ILE A 7 9.60 22.19 31.11
N ALA A 8 9.65 23.33 30.42
CA ALA A 8 9.19 23.44 29.03
C ALA A 8 10.05 22.64 28.04
N ALA A 9 11.38 22.61 28.26
CA ALA A 9 12.31 21.83 27.45
C ALA A 9 12.12 20.31 27.64
N LEU A 10 11.75 19.87 28.85
CA LEU A 10 11.51 18.46 29.15
C LEU A 10 10.18 17.95 28.57
N SER A 11 9.15 18.81 28.50
CA SER A 11 7.86 18.47 27.86
C SER A 11 7.93 18.42 26.33
N LEU A 12 8.83 19.20 25.69
CA LEU A 12 9.03 19.14 24.24
C LEU A 12 9.80 17.87 23.80
N ALA A 13 10.71 17.36 24.65
CA ALA A 13 11.46 16.13 24.37
C ALA A 13 10.59 14.86 24.45
N LEU A 14 9.50 14.88 25.22
CA LEU A 14 8.57 13.75 25.38
C LEU A 14 7.42 13.75 24.35
N SER A 15 7.34 14.76 23.49
CA SER A 15 6.31 14.89 22.44
C SER A 15 6.86 14.69 21.03
N ALA A 16 8.14 14.29 20.90
CA ALA A 16 8.63 13.78 19.62
C ALA A 16 7.81 12.52 19.28
N PRO A 17 7.13 12.48 18.12
CA PRO A 17 6.59 11.22 17.64
C PRO A 17 7.78 10.30 17.53
N VAL A 18 7.80 9.25 18.34
CA VAL A 18 8.64 8.08 18.06
C VAL A 18 8.15 7.63 16.69
N PHE A 19 8.88 7.99 15.64
CA PHE A 19 8.76 7.32 14.36
C PHE A 19 9.09 5.88 14.69
N ALA A 20 8.05 5.07 14.93
CA ALA A 20 8.21 3.64 15.01
C ALA A 20 8.86 3.25 13.70
N GLU A 21 10.15 2.92 13.75
CA GLU A 21 10.85 2.30 12.66
C GLU A 21 9.98 1.12 12.24
N LYS A 22 9.59 1.10 10.97
CA LYS A 22 8.67 0.12 10.42
C LYS A 22 9.29 -1.24 10.71
N GLU A 23 8.69 -2.02 11.63
CA GLU A 23 9.26 -3.31 12.03
C GLU A 23 9.33 -4.17 10.77
N PHE A 24 10.56 -4.42 10.33
CA PHE A 24 10.85 -5.03 9.06
C PHE A 24 11.16 -6.50 9.33
N GLU A 25 10.24 -7.37 8.96
CA GLU A 25 10.32 -8.78 9.30
C GLU A 25 11.17 -9.56 8.29
N ASP A 26 12.13 -10.36 8.77
CA ASP A 26 12.90 -11.28 7.92
C ASP A 26 12.32 -12.70 8.01
N HIS A 27 11.62 -13.11 6.95
CA HIS A 27 10.91 -14.38 6.83
C HIS A 27 11.88 -15.53 6.60
N THR A 28 12.54 -15.96 7.68
CA THR A 28 13.54 -17.04 7.70
C THR A 28 13.02 -18.35 8.28
N SER A 29 11.94 -18.30 9.08
CA SER A 29 11.37 -19.46 9.78
C SER A 29 10.30 -20.17 8.95
N MET A 30 10.69 -20.62 7.76
CA MET A 30 9.78 -21.18 6.77
C MET A 30 9.43 -22.64 7.05
N MET A 31 8.15 -22.96 6.93
CA MET A 31 7.60 -24.31 7.03
C MET A 31 7.26 -24.86 5.63
N ASN A 32 7.54 -26.14 5.41
CA ASN A 32 7.24 -26.79 4.14
C ASN A 32 5.80 -27.32 4.12
N HIS A 33 5.01 -26.86 3.15
CA HIS A 33 3.60 -27.24 2.96
C HIS A 33 3.40 -28.25 1.80
N GLY A 34 4.47 -28.82 1.26
CA GLY A 34 4.44 -29.73 0.11
C GLY A 34 4.49 -29.01 -1.23
N ASP A 35 4.77 -29.77 -2.31
CA ASP A 35 4.85 -29.27 -3.69
C ASP A 35 5.75 -28.05 -3.88
N GLY A 36 6.84 -27.95 -3.10
CA GLY A 36 7.79 -26.84 -3.18
C GLY A 36 7.24 -25.50 -2.65
N HIS A 37 6.18 -25.52 -1.83
CA HIS A 37 5.65 -24.36 -1.11
C HIS A 37 6.28 -24.26 0.28
N LEU A 38 6.97 -23.16 0.53
CA LEU A 38 7.48 -22.75 1.83
C LEU A 38 6.68 -21.54 2.29
N MET A 39 6.17 -21.56 3.52
CA MET A 39 5.44 -20.44 4.11
C MET A 39 5.79 -20.31 5.58
N ASP A 40 5.76 -19.11 6.11
CA ASP A 40 5.73 -18.90 7.55
C ASP A 40 4.35 -18.42 8.03
N MET A 41 4.25 -18.19 9.34
CA MET A 41 3.00 -17.79 9.98
C MET A 41 2.70 -16.28 9.86
N THR A 42 3.67 -15.49 9.42
CA THR A 42 3.62 -14.02 9.46
C THR A 42 3.47 -13.40 8.07
N GLY A 43 3.52 -14.20 7.01
CA GLY A 43 3.09 -13.82 5.67
C GLY A 43 4.19 -13.82 4.62
N GLY A 44 5.30 -14.51 4.87
CA GLY A 44 6.30 -14.87 3.88
C GLY A 44 5.93 -16.15 3.14
N MET A 45 6.14 -16.18 1.82
CA MET A 45 6.02 -17.41 1.01
C MET A 45 7.12 -17.49 -0.05
N VAL A 46 7.63 -18.69 -0.27
CA VAL A 46 8.50 -19.07 -1.38
C VAL A 46 7.91 -20.28 -2.09
N MET A 47 7.77 -20.22 -3.41
CA MET A 47 7.33 -21.35 -4.23
C MET A 47 8.30 -21.59 -5.37
N GLY A 48 8.62 -22.86 -5.61
CA GLY A 48 9.49 -23.27 -6.71
C GLY A 48 10.98 -23.04 -6.43
N GLN A 49 11.38 -23.03 -5.16
CA GLN A 49 12.79 -22.97 -4.79
C GLN A 49 13.57 -24.16 -5.36
N ASN A 50 14.72 -23.85 -5.96
CA ASN A 50 15.65 -24.83 -6.50
C ASN A 50 17.09 -24.38 -6.25
N THR A 51 17.78 -25.06 -5.33
CA THR A 51 19.12 -24.69 -4.86
C THR A 51 20.24 -25.47 -5.53
N ASP A 52 19.95 -26.62 -6.14
CA ASP A 52 20.94 -27.62 -6.51
C ASP A 52 20.60 -28.47 -7.75
N THR A 53 19.33 -28.49 -8.19
CA THR A 53 18.90 -29.36 -9.29
C THR A 53 19.01 -28.63 -10.63
N LEU A 54 19.90 -29.10 -11.49
CA LEU A 54 20.13 -28.49 -12.81
C LEU A 54 18.93 -28.72 -13.75
N PRO A 55 18.44 -27.68 -14.45
CA PRO A 55 17.51 -27.85 -15.56
C PRO A 55 18.14 -28.69 -16.68
N GLY A 56 17.30 -29.45 -17.40
CA GLY A 56 17.73 -30.19 -18.58
C GLY A 56 18.43 -29.29 -19.60
N GLY A 57 19.60 -29.71 -20.07
CA GLY A 57 20.45 -28.96 -20.99
C GLY A 57 21.45 -28.00 -20.32
N CYS A 58 21.49 -27.93 -18.99
CA CYS A 58 22.59 -27.32 -18.26
C CYS A 58 23.58 -28.41 -17.79
N ASP A 59 24.80 -28.40 -18.30
CA ASP A 59 25.85 -29.34 -17.86
C ASP A 59 26.41 -28.97 -16.47
N ARG A 60 26.39 -27.69 -16.14
CA ARG A 60 26.82 -27.11 -14.86
C ARG A 60 26.17 -25.76 -14.62
N ILE A 61 26.27 -25.27 -13.38
CA ILE A 61 25.99 -23.87 -13.06
C ILE A 61 27.02 -23.01 -13.79
N SER A 62 26.56 -22.09 -14.62
CA SER A 62 27.42 -21.18 -15.39
C SER A 62 27.91 -20.01 -14.52
N ALA A 63 27.03 -19.50 -13.66
CA ALA A 63 27.29 -18.43 -12.71
C ALA A 63 26.39 -18.55 -11.48
N THR A 64 26.81 -17.96 -10.36
CA THR A 64 25.98 -17.73 -9.18
C THR A 64 25.83 -16.22 -9.00
N LYS A 65 24.60 -15.74 -8.89
CA LYS A 65 24.26 -14.32 -8.74
C LYS A 65 23.29 -14.14 -7.59
N GLU A 66 23.35 -12.95 -6.99
CA GLU A 66 22.47 -12.55 -5.91
C GLU A 66 21.95 -11.15 -6.24
N ILE A 67 20.64 -10.94 -6.07
CA ILE A 67 20.01 -9.63 -6.23
C ILE A 67 19.10 -9.35 -5.04
N THR A 68 18.99 -8.07 -4.70
CA THR A 68 17.93 -7.58 -3.82
C THR A 68 16.95 -6.80 -4.67
N VAL A 69 15.67 -7.11 -4.54
CA VAL A 69 14.59 -6.44 -5.25
C VAL A 69 13.66 -5.84 -4.23
N HIS A 70 13.51 -4.53 -4.30
CA HIS A 70 12.59 -3.82 -3.44
C HIS A 70 11.26 -3.54 -4.13
N ALA A 71 10.17 -3.57 -3.37
CA ALA A 71 8.81 -3.43 -3.83
C ALA A 71 8.03 -2.42 -3.00
N GLY A 72 7.16 -1.63 -3.64
CA GLY A 72 6.19 -0.78 -2.96
C GLY A 72 5.88 0.53 -3.68
N HIS A 73 4.98 1.32 -3.09
CA HIS A 73 4.52 2.60 -3.66
C HIS A 73 5.66 3.59 -3.93
N LYS A 74 6.69 3.63 -3.08
CA LYS A 74 7.79 4.60 -3.21
C LYS A 74 8.54 4.47 -4.54
N TYR A 75 8.63 3.26 -5.10
CA TYR A 75 9.31 2.98 -6.36
C TYR A 75 8.47 3.32 -7.60
N ALA A 76 7.15 3.45 -7.43
CA ALA A 76 6.24 3.80 -8.52
C ALA A 76 6.24 5.30 -8.85
N LYS A 77 6.72 6.17 -7.95
CA LYS A 77 6.67 7.64 -8.09
C LYS A 77 7.32 8.18 -9.37
N LYS A 78 8.30 7.44 -9.93
CA LYS A 78 8.99 7.79 -11.19
C LYS A 78 8.17 7.47 -12.45
N PHE A 79 7.03 6.79 -12.31
CA PHE A 79 6.18 6.36 -13.41
C PHE A 79 4.79 6.98 -13.27
N PRO A 80 4.41 7.94 -14.14
CA PRO A 80 3.09 8.55 -14.13
C PRO A 80 1.96 7.52 -14.14
N GLY A 81 0.96 7.73 -13.28
CA GLY A 81 -0.21 6.86 -13.10
C GLY A 81 0.05 5.46 -12.54
N ARG A 82 1.24 5.19 -12.00
CA ARG A 82 1.56 3.92 -11.36
C ARG A 82 1.48 4.03 -9.84
N MET A 83 0.93 2.98 -9.24
CA MET A 83 0.78 2.89 -7.79
C MET A 83 1.86 2.00 -7.18
N PHE A 84 2.26 0.94 -7.87
CA PHE A 84 3.22 -0.04 -7.37
C PHE A 84 4.30 -0.29 -8.41
N ALA A 85 5.54 -0.47 -7.95
CA ALA A 85 6.64 -0.89 -8.79
C ALA A 85 7.68 -1.66 -7.97
N PHE A 86 8.50 -2.41 -8.69
CA PHE A 86 9.80 -2.80 -8.19
C PHE A 86 10.76 -1.61 -8.27
N ASP A 87 11.88 -1.65 -7.57
CA ASP A 87 12.96 -0.68 -7.73
C ASP A 87 13.67 -0.81 -9.09
N VAL A 88 13.82 -2.05 -9.56
CA VAL A 88 14.41 -2.44 -10.85
C VAL A 88 13.36 -3.02 -11.80
N GLN A 89 13.40 -2.59 -13.07
CA GLN A 89 12.41 -2.98 -14.08
C GLN A 89 12.94 -4.01 -15.09
N GLU A 90 14.26 -4.13 -15.21
CA GLU A 90 14.91 -5.05 -16.15
C GLU A 90 16.09 -5.76 -15.49
N TYR A 91 16.18 -7.06 -15.72
CA TYR A 91 17.29 -7.91 -15.30
C TYR A 91 17.87 -8.65 -16.49
N GLN A 92 19.17 -8.92 -16.44
CA GLN A 92 19.89 -9.63 -17.49
C GLN A 92 20.85 -10.64 -16.86
N PHE A 93 20.69 -11.91 -17.20
CA PHE A 93 21.52 -13.00 -16.69
C PHE A 93 21.95 -13.95 -17.80
N GLU A 94 23.04 -14.67 -17.57
CA GLU A 94 23.47 -15.75 -18.43
C GLU A 94 22.58 -17.00 -18.24
N PRO A 95 22.40 -17.85 -19.27
CA PRO A 95 21.72 -19.14 -19.13
C PRO A 95 22.42 -20.04 -18.10
N CYS A 96 21.69 -20.95 -17.46
CA CYS A 96 22.22 -21.86 -16.42
C CYS A 96 22.80 -21.16 -15.17
N THR A 97 22.40 -19.90 -14.93
CA THR A 97 22.77 -19.16 -13.72
C THR A 97 21.90 -19.59 -12.54
N LYS A 98 22.54 -19.79 -11.38
CA LYS A 98 21.87 -19.89 -10.08
C LYS A 98 21.66 -18.49 -9.53
N LEU A 99 20.40 -18.05 -9.45
CA LEU A 99 20.03 -16.75 -8.92
C LEU A 99 19.41 -16.90 -7.54
N THR A 100 19.94 -16.17 -6.57
CA THR A 100 19.28 -15.92 -5.29
C THR A 100 18.65 -14.53 -5.32
N VAL A 101 17.36 -14.45 -5.00
CA VAL A 101 16.60 -13.20 -4.97
C VAL A 101 16.21 -12.93 -3.53
N HIS A 102 16.61 -11.78 -3.02
CA HIS A 102 16.14 -11.19 -1.78
C HIS A 102 15.01 -10.22 -2.10
N PHE A 103 13.78 -10.68 -1.92
CA PHE A 103 12.62 -9.84 -2.18
C PHE A 103 12.24 -9.08 -0.91
N VAL A 104 12.30 -7.75 -1.00
CA VAL A 104 12.00 -6.81 0.07
C VAL A 104 10.71 -6.08 -0.25
N ASN A 105 9.71 -6.23 0.61
CA ASN A 105 8.51 -5.41 0.59
C ASN A 105 8.68 -4.21 1.52
N ASP A 106 8.76 -3.00 0.97
CA ASP A 106 8.83 -1.75 1.72
C ASP A 106 7.45 -1.18 2.05
N ASP A 107 6.39 -1.84 1.60
CA ASP A 107 5.00 -1.40 1.72
C ASP A 107 4.26 -2.07 2.88
N ASN A 108 3.09 -1.55 3.23
CA ASN A 108 2.15 -2.24 4.14
C ASN A 108 1.21 -3.18 3.37
N VAL A 109 1.24 -3.11 2.05
CA VAL A 109 0.43 -3.94 1.15
C VAL A 109 1.26 -5.14 0.75
N ARG A 110 0.63 -6.32 0.70
CA ARG A 110 1.27 -7.56 0.25
C ARG A 110 1.79 -7.45 -1.18
N HIS A 111 3.03 -7.85 -1.40
CA HIS A 111 3.64 -7.85 -2.72
C HIS A 111 4.26 -9.20 -3.05
N GLN A 112 4.46 -9.43 -4.35
CA GLN A 112 5.05 -10.65 -4.87
C GLN A 112 6.10 -10.31 -5.93
N TRP A 113 7.09 -11.18 -6.04
CA TRP A 113 8.01 -11.29 -7.16
C TRP A 113 7.82 -12.67 -7.77
N MET A 114 7.04 -12.73 -8.85
CA MET A 114 6.63 -13.96 -9.51
C MET A 114 7.13 -14.00 -10.94
N MET A 115 7.54 -15.17 -11.39
CA MET A 115 7.91 -15.46 -12.77
C MET A 115 7.26 -16.76 -13.24
N HIS A 116 6.62 -16.73 -14.41
CA HIS A 116 6.01 -17.90 -15.07
C HIS A 116 6.85 -18.41 -16.24
N GLY A 117 6.53 -19.60 -16.74
CA GLY A 117 7.13 -20.15 -17.97
C GLY A 117 8.43 -20.90 -17.75
N LEU A 118 8.72 -21.28 -16.50
CA LEU A 118 9.81 -22.17 -16.13
C LEU A 118 9.45 -23.65 -16.45
N PRO A 119 10.44 -24.55 -16.58
CA PRO A 119 10.18 -25.96 -16.86
C PRO A 119 9.37 -26.64 -15.75
N LYS A 120 8.16 -27.12 -16.08
CA LYS A 120 7.20 -27.68 -15.11
C LYS A 120 7.66 -28.95 -14.39
N TYR A 121 8.64 -29.67 -14.95
CA TYR A 121 9.21 -30.85 -14.31
C TYR A 121 10.12 -30.50 -13.12
N LEU A 122 10.59 -29.25 -13.06
CA LEU A 122 11.50 -28.76 -12.03
C LEU A 122 10.83 -27.73 -11.12
N TYR A 123 10.01 -26.87 -11.72
CA TYR A 123 9.31 -25.81 -11.02
C TYR A 123 7.81 -26.14 -10.96
N PRO A 124 7.23 -26.33 -9.75
CA PRO A 124 5.80 -26.53 -9.56
C PRO A 124 5.00 -25.49 -10.35
N LYS A 125 4.01 -25.95 -11.12
CA LYS A 125 3.19 -25.10 -12.02
C LYS A 125 3.98 -24.29 -13.07
N GLY A 126 5.28 -24.52 -13.21
CA GLY A 126 6.16 -23.77 -14.12
C GLY A 126 6.42 -22.35 -13.64
N MET A 127 6.46 -22.12 -12.33
CA MET A 127 6.63 -20.79 -11.73
C MET A 127 7.63 -20.78 -10.58
N PHE A 128 8.21 -19.61 -10.36
CA PHE A 128 8.96 -19.25 -9.16
C PHE A 128 8.30 -18.02 -8.57
N HIS A 129 8.13 -18.01 -7.25
CA HIS A 129 7.36 -16.98 -6.57
C HIS A 129 7.93 -16.69 -5.20
N LEU A 130 8.03 -15.41 -4.88
CA LEU A 130 8.34 -14.86 -3.57
C LEU A 130 7.20 -13.92 -3.19
N GLU A 131 6.72 -14.00 -1.95
CA GLU A 131 5.66 -13.14 -1.42
C GLU A 131 6.00 -12.70 -0.01
N VAL A 132 5.64 -11.45 0.29
CA VAL A 132 5.75 -10.87 1.63
C VAL A 132 4.51 -10.02 1.90
N THR A 133 3.83 -10.28 3.01
CA THR A 133 2.72 -9.45 3.50
C THR A 133 3.24 -8.36 4.42
N GLY A 134 3.01 -7.09 4.05
CA GLY A 134 3.51 -5.97 4.83
C GLY A 134 5.03 -5.79 4.72
N PRO A 135 5.64 -5.01 5.63
CA PRO A 135 7.06 -4.68 5.55
C PRO A 135 7.91 -5.87 5.95
N GLY A 136 8.75 -6.35 5.03
CA GLY A 136 9.60 -7.49 5.33
C GLY A 136 10.37 -8.01 4.13
N LYS A 137 11.03 -9.14 4.33
CA LYS A 137 11.92 -9.75 3.35
C LYS A 137 11.74 -11.25 3.32
N VAL A 138 11.74 -11.81 2.12
CA VAL A 138 11.84 -13.25 1.89
C VAL A 138 12.93 -13.53 0.85
N THR A 139 13.58 -14.67 0.96
CA THR A 139 14.66 -15.08 0.05
C THR A 139 14.31 -16.39 -0.61
N GLY A 140 14.57 -16.51 -1.92
CA GLY A 140 14.53 -17.78 -2.60
C GLY A 140 15.54 -17.88 -3.72
N THR A 141 15.85 -19.11 -4.11
CA THR A 141 16.83 -19.42 -5.14
C THR A 141 16.20 -20.22 -6.27
N LEU A 142 16.59 -19.92 -7.50
CA LEU A 142 16.26 -20.70 -8.69
C LEU A 142 17.47 -20.85 -9.61
N ILE A 143 17.42 -21.85 -10.48
CA ILE A 143 18.42 -22.08 -11.53
C ILE A 143 17.75 -21.93 -12.90
N PHE A 144 18.26 -21.00 -13.70
CA PHE A 144 17.72 -20.72 -15.02
C PHE A 144 17.97 -21.85 -16.02
N PRO A 145 17.02 -22.16 -16.92
CA PRO A 145 17.24 -23.10 -18.00
C PRO A 145 18.29 -22.59 -19.01
N PRO A 146 18.79 -23.45 -19.92
CA PRO A 146 19.65 -23.01 -21.00
C PRO A 146 18.87 -22.18 -22.04
N GLY A 147 19.61 -21.47 -22.90
CA GLY A 147 19.07 -20.73 -24.04
C GLY A 147 18.62 -19.29 -23.72
N ASP A 148 18.12 -18.63 -24.76
CA ASP A 148 17.72 -17.22 -24.72
C ASP A 148 16.21 -17.11 -24.48
N LYS A 149 15.79 -16.40 -23.43
CA LYS A 149 14.36 -16.17 -23.13
C LYS A 149 14.15 -14.96 -22.23
N THR A 150 13.11 -14.18 -22.54
CA THR A 150 12.62 -13.08 -21.71
C THR A 150 11.41 -13.57 -20.91
N TYR A 151 11.42 -13.28 -19.62
CA TYR A 151 10.37 -13.64 -18.68
C TYR A 151 9.70 -12.40 -18.12
N LEU A 152 8.38 -12.46 -17.95
CA LEU A 152 7.66 -11.45 -17.20
C LEU A 152 7.86 -11.74 -15.71
N VAL A 153 8.40 -10.74 -15.01
CA VAL A 153 8.44 -10.72 -13.55
C VAL A 153 7.36 -9.77 -13.09
N HIS A 154 6.45 -10.20 -12.23
CA HIS A 154 5.34 -9.36 -11.80
C HIS A 154 4.84 -9.72 -10.40
N CYS A 155 3.96 -8.87 -9.88
CA CYS A 155 3.14 -9.21 -8.72
C CYS A 155 1.77 -9.71 -9.22
N ASP A 156 1.36 -10.91 -8.80
CA ASP A 156 0.08 -11.54 -9.16
C ASP A 156 -1.05 -11.22 -8.16
N ILE A 157 -0.79 -10.29 -7.22
CA ILE A 157 -1.85 -9.71 -6.41
C ILE A 157 -2.73 -8.84 -7.31
N ALA A 158 -4.04 -9.04 -7.20
CA ALA A 158 -5.04 -8.36 -8.02
C ALA A 158 -4.74 -6.85 -8.14
N GLN A 159 -4.72 -6.35 -9.39
CA GLN A 159 -4.46 -4.96 -9.75
C GLN A 159 -3.01 -4.49 -9.57
N HIS A 160 -2.11 -5.25 -8.96
CA HIS A 160 -0.75 -4.78 -8.72
C HIS A 160 0.05 -4.71 -10.02
N MET A 161 -0.02 -5.74 -10.84
CA MET A 161 0.62 -5.76 -12.16
C MET A 161 0.08 -4.63 -13.06
N GLU A 162 -1.24 -4.49 -13.12
CA GLU A 162 -1.94 -3.47 -13.92
C GLU A 162 -1.53 -2.06 -13.48
N LYS A 163 -1.38 -1.85 -12.17
CA LYS A 163 -0.92 -0.59 -11.58
C LYS A 163 0.60 -0.38 -11.61
N GLY A 164 1.34 -1.21 -12.34
CA GLY A 164 2.75 -1.00 -12.68
C GLY A 164 3.73 -2.01 -12.11
N MET A 165 3.30 -2.97 -11.28
CA MET A 165 4.21 -3.88 -10.61
C MET A 165 4.63 -5.06 -11.50
N LYS A 166 5.45 -4.75 -12.49
CA LYS A 166 6.04 -5.69 -13.43
C LYS A 166 7.39 -5.21 -13.96
N GLY A 167 8.18 -6.17 -14.40
CA GLY A 167 9.50 -6.02 -15.00
C GLY A 167 9.75 -7.15 -15.99
N GLN A 168 10.91 -7.11 -16.64
CA GLN A 168 11.36 -8.17 -17.53
C GLN A 168 12.70 -8.75 -17.08
N LEU A 169 12.84 -10.07 -17.16
CA LEU A 169 14.08 -10.76 -16.88
C LEU A 169 14.53 -11.48 -18.14
N LYS A 170 15.69 -11.09 -18.65
CA LYS A 170 16.31 -11.67 -19.84
C LYS A 170 17.35 -12.70 -19.43
N ILE A 171 17.23 -13.87 -20.02
CA ILE A 171 18.23 -14.94 -19.97
C ILE A 171 18.93 -14.99 -21.31
N GLY A 172 20.26 -15.00 -21.31
CA GLY A 172 21.06 -14.94 -22.53
C GLY A 172 20.78 -13.67 -23.31
N LYS A 173 20.39 -13.75 -24.58
CA LYS A 173 19.99 -12.57 -25.37
C LYS A 173 18.55 -12.10 -25.10
N GLY A 174 17.77 -12.87 -24.34
CA GLY A 174 16.31 -12.72 -24.30
C GLY A 174 15.67 -13.10 -25.66
N ASN A 175 14.34 -13.10 -25.70
CA ASN A 175 13.58 -13.32 -26.95
C ASN A 175 12.76 -12.07 -27.36
N GLY A 176 13.30 -10.89 -27.03
CA GLY A 176 12.67 -9.59 -27.25
C GLY A 176 12.27 -8.89 -25.96
N ASP A 177 11.92 -7.62 -26.07
CA ASP A 177 11.39 -6.84 -24.95
C ASP A 177 9.89 -7.10 -24.78
N LEU A 178 9.46 -7.20 -23.52
CA LEU A 178 8.05 -7.32 -23.19
C LEU A 178 7.37 -5.95 -23.31
N PRO A 179 6.12 -5.90 -23.80
CA PRO A 179 5.42 -4.64 -23.94
C PRO A 179 4.99 -4.07 -22.57
N SER A 180 4.86 -2.75 -22.51
CA SER A 180 4.33 -2.02 -21.35
C SER A 180 5.08 -2.22 -20.03
N ILE A 181 6.38 -2.54 -20.06
CA ILE A 181 7.22 -2.60 -18.86
C ILE A 181 7.60 -1.16 -18.47
N PRO A 182 7.23 -0.67 -17.27
CA PRO A 182 7.53 0.70 -16.86
C PRO A 182 9.01 1.04 -17.06
N GLY A 183 9.32 2.18 -17.66
CA GLY A 183 10.70 2.64 -17.89
C GLY A 183 11.54 1.84 -18.88
N VAL A 184 11.03 0.75 -19.45
CA VAL A 184 11.78 -0.10 -20.41
C VAL A 184 11.11 -0.09 -21.78
N THR A 185 9.81 -0.33 -21.84
CA THR A 185 9.05 -0.32 -23.10
C THR A 185 7.83 0.58 -23.01
N ALA A 186 7.44 1.12 -24.17
CA ALA A 186 6.22 1.91 -24.28
C ALA A 186 4.99 1.09 -23.89
N TYR A 187 4.00 1.76 -23.29
CA TYR A 187 2.69 1.18 -23.05
C TYR A 187 1.97 0.87 -24.36
N VAL A 188 1.28 -0.26 -24.41
CA VAL A 188 0.44 -0.63 -25.56
C VAL A 188 -0.74 0.34 -25.69
N ILE A 189 -1.29 0.74 -24.55
CA ILE A 189 -2.31 1.80 -24.45
C ILE A 189 -1.64 2.94 -23.70
N GLN A 190 -1.46 4.06 -24.40
CA GLN A 190 -0.84 5.25 -23.82
C GLN A 190 -1.88 6.01 -23.02
N ASP A 191 -1.56 6.26 -21.76
CA ASP A 191 -2.33 7.20 -20.95
C ASP A 191 -2.01 8.62 -21.43
N ASN A 192 -3.04 9.44 -21.63
CA ASN A 192 -2.85 10.85 -21.92
C ASN A 192 -2.87 11.64 -20.62
N TYR A 193 -1.68 12.02 -20.14
CA TYR A 193 -1.51 12.98 -19.06
C TYR A 193 -1.25 14.39 -19.57
N ALA A 194 -1.47 14.66 -20.87
CA ALA A 194 -1.52 16.03 -21.34
C ALA A 194 -2.70 16.67 -20.63
N ASP A 195 -2.37 17.57 -19.72
CA ASP A 195 -3.28 18.53 -19.18
C ASP A 195 -3.93 19.28 -20.36
N GLU A 196 -5.14 18.88 -20.76
CA GLU A 196 -6.09 19.86 -21.30
C GLU A 196 -6.48 20.77 -20.13
N ILE A 197 -5.52 21.58 -19.68
CA ILE A 197 -5.85 22.83 -19.02
C ILE A 197 -6.47 23.66 -20.13
N SER A 198 -7.78 23.56 -20.30
CA SER A 198 -8.51 24.76 -20.69
C SER A 198 -8.19 25.79 -19.60
N GLU A 199 -7.51 26.87 -19.98
CA GLU A 199 -7.25 27.99 -19.06
C GLU A 199 -8.54 28.64 -18.53
N GLU A 200 -9.71 28.15 -18.92
CA GLU A 200 -10.94 28.30 -18.14
C GLU A 200 -10.87 27.40 -16.91
N SER A 201 -10.07 27.86 -15.96
CA SER A 201 -9.92 27.24 -14.67
C SER A 201 -11.28 27.30 -13.96
N LEU A 202 -11.84 26.12 -13.66
CA LEU A 202 -12.93 25.99 -12.69
C LEU A 202 -12.53 26.60 -11.33
N SER A 203 -11.24 26.88 -11.11
CA SER A 203 -10.77 27.67 -9.98
C SER A 203 -11.17 29.14 -10.06
N ASP A 204 -11.23 29.81 -11.21
CA ASP A 204 -11.60 31.24 -11.21
C ASP A 204 -13.09 31.43 -10.91
N THR A 205 -13.97 30.59 -11.46
CA THR A 205 -15.41 30.67 -11.16
C THR A 205 -15.73 30.23 -9.74
N VAL A 206 -15.06 29.17 -9.24
CA VAL A 206 -15.25 28.69 -7.85
C VAL A 206 -14.57 29.63 -6.86
N VAL A 207 -13.41 30.19 -7.16
CA VAL A 207 -12.74 31.18 -6.30
C VAL A 207 -13.53 32.48 -6.31
N GLU A 208 -14.09 32.95 -7.43
CA GLU A 208 -15.00 34.11 -7.42
C GLU A 208 -16.25 33.82 -6.59
N GLU A 209 -16.89 32.66 -6.75
CA GLU A 209 -18.10 32.31 -5.99
C GLU A 209 -17.82 32.11 -4.49
N PHE A 210 -16.69 31.48 -4.12
CA PHE A 210 -16.25 31.36 -2.73
C PHE A 210 -15.77 32.69 -2.14
N THR A 211 -15.18 33.58 -2.94
CA THR A 211 -14.74 34.90 -2.46
C THR A 211 -15.96 35.81 -2.26
N GLU A 212 -16.97 35.73 -3.13
CA GLU A 212 -18.23 36.44 -2.97
C GLU A 212 -19.05 35.89 -1.78
N MET A 213 -19.05 34.58 -1.56
CA MET A 213 -19.67 33.96 -0.38
C MET A 213 -18.90 34.31 0.91
N LYS A 214 -17.57 34.34 0.86
CA LYS A 214 -16.72 34.69 2.00
C LYS A 214 -16.87 36.16 2.37
N ASP A 215 -16.96 37.08 1.42
CA ASP A 215 -17.22 38.50 1.70
C ASP A 215 -18.66 38.75 2.20
N LYS A 216 -19.64 37.97 1.75
CA LYS A 216 -21.02 38.03 2.28
C LYS A 216 -21.19 37.40 3.67
N VAL A 217 -20.38 36.40 4.02
CA VAL A 217 -20.48 35.67 5.31
C VAL A 217 -19.50 36.21 6.36
N VAL A 218 -18.34 36.69 5.93
CA VAL A 218 -17.25 37.22 6.75
C VAL A 218 -17.02 38.66 6.31
N GLY A 219 -17.94 39.55 6.67
CA GLY A 219 -17.71 40.98 6.54
C GLY A 219 -16.40 41.38 7.23
N ASN A 220 -15.64 42.27 6.57
CA ASN A 220 -14.35 42.83 6.95
C ASN A 220 -13.92 42.64 8.42
N ASP A 221 -12.76 41.99 8.59
CA ASP A 221 -11.81 42.13 9.69
C ASP A 221 -12.39 42.35 11.10
N SER A 222 -13.20 41.41 11.56
CA SER A 222 -13.44 41.25 12.98
C SER A 222 -13.35 39.80 13.40
N TYR A 223 -12.50 39.53 14.39
CA TYR A 223 -12.30 38.25 15.08
C TYR A 223 -13.60 37.67 15.73
N PHE A 224 -14.72 38.36 15.57
CA PHE A 224 -16.07 37.97 15.99
C PHE A 224 -16.98 37.85 14.76
N SER A 225 -16.91 36.72 14.05
CA SER A 225 -17.91 36.39 13.04
C SER A 225 -19.22 35.97 13.72
N GLY A 226 -20.35 36.12 13.03
CA GLY A 226 -21.65 35.67 13.56
C GLY A 226 -21.66 34.19 13.94
N LEU A 227 -20.82 33.38 13.29
CA LEU A 227 -20.63 31.96 13.59
C LEU A 227 -19.92 31.74 14.94
N THR A 228 -18.94 32.57 15.32
CA THR A 228 -18.32 32.48 16.65
C THR A 228 -19.30 32.87 17.74
N ILE A 229 -20.15 33.88 17.52
CA ILE A 229 -21.19 34.27 18.50
C ILE A 229 -22.23 33.16 18.67
N ILE A 230 -22.69 32.55 17.57
CA ILE A 230 -23.62 31.41 17.61
C ILE A 230 -22.98 30.21 18.31
N GLY A 231 -21.74 29.87 17.97
CA GLY A 231 -21.01 28.76 18.59
C GLY A 231 -20.80 28.97 20.10
N LEU A 232 -20.48 30.20 20.51
CA LEU A 232 -20.28 30.55 21.92
C LEU A 232 -21.61 30.55 22.69
N ALA A 233 -22.71 31.02 22.09
CA ALA A 233 -24.04 30.95 22.67
C ALA A 233 -24.50 29.49 22.87
N ILE A 234 -24.33 28.63 21.86
CA ILE A 234 -24.64 27.20 21.95
C ILE A 234 -23.76 26.53 23.01
N GLY A 235 -22.46 26.84 23.01
CA GLY A 235 -21.51 26.32 23.99
C GLY A 235 -21.88 26.70 25.42
N LEU A 236 -22.23 27.96 25.69
CA LEU A 236 -22.64 28.44 27.01
C LEU A 236 -23.96 27.80 27.50
N ILE A 237 -24.88 27.49 26.59
CA ILE A 237 -26.15 26.81 26.94
C ILE A 237 -25.92 25.31 27.20
N LEU A 238 -25.11 24.65 26.37
CA LEU A 238 -24.89 23.21 26.46
C LEU A 238 -23.89 22.82 27.55
N ALA A 239 -22.87 23.63 27.81
CA ALA A 239 -21.85 23.35 28.83
C ALA A 239 -22.43 23.03 30.22
N PRO A 240 -23.34 23.82 30.82
CA PRO A 240 -23.88 23.49 32.15
C PRO A 240 -24.74 22.21 32.13
N LEU A 241 -25.40 21.90 31.02
CA LEU A 241 -26.17 20.67 30.87
C LEU A 241 -25.26 19.45 30.77
N LEU A 242 -24.18 19.55 29.99
CA LEU A 242 -23.19 18.48 29.83
C LEU A 242 -22.39 18.28 31.13
N VAL A 243 -22.00 19.36 31.81
CA VAL A 243 -21.33 19.28 33.12
C VAL A 243 -22.24 18.61 34.14
N ARG A 244 -23.53 18.95 34.24
CA ARG A 244 -24.46 18.25 35.13
C ARG A 244 -24.65 16.78 34.75
N LYS A 245 -24.67 16.46 33.46
CA LYS A 245 -24.89 15.09 32.95
C LYS A 245 -23.69 14.18 33.19
N PHE A 246 -22.48 14.72 33.08
CA PHE A 246 -21.22 13.96 33.16
C PHE A 246 -20.44 14.23 34.46
N SER A 247 -20.97 15.05 35.38
CA SER A 247 -20.37 15.26 36.70
C SER A 247 -20.36 13.94 37.48
N GLY A 248 -19.18 13.55 37.97
CA GLY A 248 -18.98 12.31 38.72
C GLY A 248 -18.72 11.06 37.86
N MET A 249 -18.73 11.19 36.53
CA MET A 249 -18.31 10.11 35.62
C MET A 249 -16.81 10.21 35.31
N SER A 250 -16.13 9.07 35.31
CA SER A 250 -14.79 8.94 34.76
C SER A 250 -14.79 9.10 33.24
N ALA A 251 -13.63 9.44 32.66
CA ALA A 251 -13.50 9.58 31.20
C ALA A 251 -13.91 8.30 30.44
N GLY A 252 -13.66 7.11 31.01
CA GLY A 252 -14.10 5.83 30.46
C GLY A 252 -15.62 5.65 30.45
N GLU A 253 -16.31 6.09 31.50
CA GLU A 253 -17.78 6.01 31.58
C GLU A 253 -18.46 6.98 30.60
N VAL A 254 -17.89 8.17 30.40
CA VAL A 254 -18.35 9.12 29.38
C VAL A 254 -18.20 8.52 27.98
N PHE A 255 -17.06 7.89 27.69
CA PHE A 255 -16.83 7.22 26.40
C PHE A 255 -17.84 6.07 26.17
N ILE A 256 -18.05 5.22 27.17
CA ILE A 256 -19.03 4.12 27.10
C ILE A 256 -20.45 4.66 26.87
N TYR A 257 -20.82 5.77 27.51
CA TYR A 257 -22.10 6.43 27.30
C TYR A 257 -22.28 6.93 25.87
N LEU A 258 -21.26 7.55 25.28
CA LEU A 258 -21.29 8.01 23.89
C LEU A 258 -21.39 6.85 22.91
N VAL A 259 -20.62 5.78 23.10
CA VAL A 259 -20.71 4.56 22.28
C VAL A 259 -22.11 3.94 22.37
N ARG A 260 -22.74 3.96 23.55
CA ARG A 260 -24.11 3.47 23.73
C ARG A 260 -25.14 4.32 23.01
N LEU A 261 -24.99 5.65 23.00
CA LEU A 261 -25.84 6.55 22.22
C LEU A 261 -25.72 6.30 20.71
N VAL A 262 -24.50 6.10 20.22
CA VAL A 262 -24.27 5.73 18.81
C VAL A 262 -24.96 4.42 18.48
N LYS A 263 -24.80 3.39 19.33
CA LYS A 263 -25.48 2.11 19.14
C LYS A 263 -27.01 2.26 19.10
N GLN A 264 -27.59 3.05 20.01
CA GLN A 264 -29.04 3.31 20.00
C GLN A 264 -29.50 4.00 18.72
N ALA A 265 -28.73 4.96 18.20
CA ALA A 265 -29.04 5.62 16.94
C ALA A 265 -29.01 4.61 15.77
N VAL A 266 -27.99 3.75 15.72
CA VAL A 266 -27.89 2.68 14.71
C VAL A 266 -29.07 1.71 14.81
N ASP A 267 -29.45 1.29 16.02
CA ASP A 267 -30.59 0.39 16.23
C ASP A 267 -31.92 1.00 15.77
N ILE A 268 -32.10 2.32 15.96
CA ILE A 268 -33.27 3.04 15.44
C ILE A 268 -33.26 3.03 13.91
N VAL A 269 -32.12 3.33 13.29
CA VAL A 269 -31.97 3.33 11.82
C VAL A 269 -32.27 1.94 11.25
N VAL A 270 -31.72 0.88 11.84
CA VAL A 270 -31.96 -0.51 11.41
C VAL A 270 -33.44 -0.88 11.54
N LYS A 271 -34.11 -0.45 12.61
CA LYS A 271 -35.56 -0.66 12.79
C LYS A 271 -36.38 0.05 11.71
N VAL A 272 -36.03 1.30 11.38
CA VAL A 272 -36.70 2.07 10.32
C VAL A 272 -36.51 1.40 8.96
N ILE A 273 -35.29 0.97 8.63
CA ILE A 273 -35.00 0.24 7.39
C ILE A 273 -35.78 -1.08 7.32
N SER A 274 -35.77 -1.86 8.41
CA SER A 274 -36.50 -3.13 8.48
C SER A 274 -38.00 -2.94 8.33
N TRP A 275 -38.55 -1.87 8.92
CA TRP A 275 -39.95 -1.51 8.77
C TRP A 275 -40.29 -1.13 7.32
N LEU A 276 -39.45 -0.32 6.66
CA LEU A 276 -39.62 0.06 5.25
C LEU A 276 -39.57 -1.16 4.31
N VAL A 277 -38.62 -2.08 4.51
CA VAL A 277 -38.51 -3.32 3.73
C VAL A 277 -39.75 -4.20 3.88
N ASN A 278 -40.30 -4.31 5.09
CA ASN A 278 -41.54 -5.06 5.34
C ASN A 278 -42.77 -4.40 4.72
N LEU A 279 -42.77 -3.07 4.55
CA LEU A 279 -43.84 -2.35 3.86
C LEU A 279 -43.85 -2.67 2.36
N VAL A 280 -42.67 -2.80 1.74
CA VAL A 280 -42.51 -3.14 0.32
C VAL A 280 -42.86 -4.60 0.04
N LYS A 281 -42.51 -5.53 0.94
CA LYS A 281 -42.83 -6.97 0.83
C LYS A 281 -44.32 -7.31 0.98
N LYS A 282 -45.14 -6.38 1.48
CA LYS A 282 -46.60 -6.55 1.67
C LYS A 282 -47.45 -6.04 0.50
N ARG A 283 -46.83 -5.62 -0.60
CA ARG A 283 -47.49 -5.36 -1.89
C ARG A 283 -47.30 -6.52 -2.86
#